data_AF-A0A9E1ZW70-F1
#
_entry.id   AF-A0A9E1ZW70-F1
#
_cell.length_a   1.000
_cell.length_b   1.000
_cell.length_c   1.000
_cell.angle_alpha   90.00
_cell.angle_beta   90.00
_cell.angle_gamma   90.00
#
_symmetry.space_group_name_H-M   'P 1'
#
loop_
_entity.id
_entity.type
_entity.pdbx_description
1 polymer ?
#
loop_
_entity_poly.entity_id
_entity_poly.type
_entity_poly.pdbx_seq_one_letter_code
_entity_poly.pdbx_strand_id
1 'polypeptide(L)'
;MDHRAIVEPTLKRLPQEQAAYFYKIVDTVAKDPRTDAIGNKLYLTLKETISVLPIYLPEQEFIDLLFRFVDKHSTHIDKIIYSAEFVVSPTALKQITNVFVQAVVDATMVHYDKGSIDTGEQTFHRVSWPYYDDSFPYIDDDDVEDEDD
;
A
#
# COMPACT_ATOMS: atom_id res chain seq x y z
N MET A 1 14.14 -21.62 14.99
CA MET A 1 14.33 -21.74 13.52
C MET A 1 14.35 -20.33 12.96
N ASP A 2 15.30 -19.98 12.10
CA ASP A 2 15.37 -18.64 11.51
C ASP A 2 14.31 -18.48 10.42
N HIS A 3 13.08 -18.18 10.84
CA HIS A 3 11.97 -17.92 9.92
C HIS A 3 12.21 -16.68 9.04
N ARG A 4 13.17 -15.83 9.42
CA ARG A 4 13.68 -14.69 8.64
C ARG A 4 14.17 -15.11 7.24
N ALA A 5 14.77 -16.28 7.10
CA ALA A 5 15.29 -16.79 5.83
C ALA A 5 14.20 -16.96 4.75
N ILE A 6 12.92 -17.07 5.16
CA ILE A 6 11.78 -17.20 4.25
C ILE A 6 11.58 -15.91 3.43
N VAL A 7 11.89 -14.76 4.03
CA VAL A 7 11.54 -13.43 3.48
C VAL A 7 12.75 -12.71 2.90
N GLU A 8 13.96 -13.04 3.35
CA GLU A 8 15.23 -12.52 2.82
C GLU A 8 15.35 -12.46 1.29
N PRO A 9 15.01 -13.52 0.51
CA PRO A 9 15.14 -13.45 -0.95
C PRO A 9 14.15 -12.46 -1.56
N THR A 10 13.00 -12.24 -0.93
CA THR A 10 12.00 -11.27 -1.38
C THR A 10 12.44 -9.84 -1.03
N LEU A 11 12.98 -9.62 0.18
CA LEU A 11 13.49 -8.31 0.62
C LEU A 11 14.63 -7.81 -0.27
N LYS A 12 15.53 -8.70 -0.71
CA LYS A 12 16.64 -8.34 -1.61
C LYS A 12 16.20 -7.89 -3.00
N ARG A 13 14.96 -8.21 -3.40
CA ARG A 13 14.41 -7.83 -4.72
C ARG A 13 13.69 -6.49 -4.71
N LEU A 14 13.46 -5.90 -3.53
CA LEU A 14 12.73 -4.65 -3.39
C LEU A 14 13.61 -3.43 -3.63
N PRO A 15 12.99 -2.28 -3.98
CA PRO A 15 13.66 -0.98 -3.93
C PRO A 15 14.23 -0.68 -2.54
N GLN A 16 15.32 0.08 -2.49
CA GLN A 16 16.11 0.30 -1.27
C GLN A 16 15.29 0.88 -0.11
N GLU A 17 14.37 1.81 -0.39
CA GLU A 17 13.51 2.42 0.63
C GLU A 17 12.50 1.43 1.22
N GLN A 18 11.85 0.64 0.36
CA GLN A 18 10.91 -0.40 0.80
C GLN A 18 11.61 -1.50 1.58
N ALA A 19 12.78 -1.93 1.11
CA ALA A 19 13.59 -2.92 1.79
C ALA A 19 13.94 -2.46 3.21
N ALA A 20 14.40 -1.20 3.39
CA ALA A 20 14.77 -0.67 4.70
C ALA A 20 13.60 -0.67 5.69
N TYR A 21 12.40 -0.29 5.25
CA TYR A 21 11.18 -0.32 6.07
C TYR A 21 10.83 -1.76 6.49
N PHE A 22 10.75 -2.69 5.54
CA PHE A 22 10.40 -4.09 5.85
C PHE A 22 11.49 -4.83 6.64
N TYR A 23 12.77 -4.45 6.51
CA TYR A 23 13.84 -4.97 7.36
C TYR A 23 13.61 -4.62 8.84
N LYS A 24 13.21 -3.38 9.14
CA LYS A 24 12.89 -2.96 10.51
C LYS A 24 11.68 -3.69 11.09
N ILE A 25 10.64 -3.88 10.27
CA ILE A 25 9.47 -4.68 10.66
C ILE A 25 9.89 -6.10 11.01
N VAL A 26 10.67 -6.75 10.13
CA VAL A 26 11.16 -8.11 10.36
C VAL A 26 12.04 -8.21 11.61
N ASP A 27 12.93 -7.24 11.85
CA ASP A 27 13.76 -7.21 13.05
C ASP A 27 12.94 -6.99 14.33
N THR A 28 11.87 -6.20 14.26
CA THR A 28 10.96 -5.96 15.40
C THR A 28 10.11 -7.18 15.69
N VAL A 29 9.54 -7.80 14.66
CA VAL A 29 8.76 -9.04 14.76
C VAL A 29 9.63 -10.18 15.28
N ALA A 30 10.90 -10.29 14.85
CA ALA A 30 11.82 -11.32 15.34
C ALA A 30 12.15 -11.20 16.84
N LYS A 31 12.03 -9.99 17.41
CA LYS A 31 12.23 -9.75 18.85
C LYS A 31 10.96 -9.91 19.68
N ASP A 32 9.79 -9.99 19.03
CA ASP A 32 8.52 -10.13 19.72
C ASP A 32 8.30 -11.59 20.16
N PRO A 33 8.08 -11.86 21.47
CA PRO A 33 7.82 -13.21 21.96
C PRO A 33 6.56 -13.86 21.39
N ARG A 34 5.62 -13.08 20.84
CA ARG A 34 4.41 -13.61 20.16
C ARG A 34 4.75 -14.34 18.87
N THR A 35 5.91 -14.07 18.28
CA THR A 35 6.34 -14.66 17.01
C THR A 35 6.72 -16.13 17.15
N ASP A 36 7.09 -16.61 18.33
CA ASP A 36 7.57 -17.99 18.51
C ASP A 36 6.51 -19.05 18.17
N ALA A 37 5.23 -18.78 18.44
CA ALA A 37 4.15 -19.73 18.18
C ALA A 37 3.60 -19.66 16.74
N ILE A 38 3.69 -18.51 16.09
CA ILE A 38 3.02 -18.21 14.80
C ILE A 38 3.97 -17.72 13.71
N GLY A 39 5.28 -17.78 13.95
CA GLY A 39 6.32 -17.25 13.06
C GLY A 39 6.18 -17.75 11.63
N ASN A 40 6.01 -19.06 11.42
CA ASN A 40 5.81 -19.62 10.08
C ASN A 40 4.70 -18.93 9.30
N LYS A 41 3.56 -18.63 9.94
CA LYS A 41 2.40 -17.99 9.28
C LYS A 41 2.67 -16.52 8.98
N LEU A 42 3.28 -15.81 9.93
CA LEU A 42 3.66 -14.40 9.79
C LEU A 42 4.66 -14.20 8.64
N TYR A 43 5.73 -14.98 8.61
CA TYR A 43 6.75 -14.83 7.58
C TYR A 43 6.27 -15.31 6.20
N LEU A 44 5.38 -16.31 6.14
CA LEU A 44 4.77 -16.74 4.89
C LEU A 44 3.83 -15.68 4.31
N THR A 45 2.98 -15.08 5.14
CA THR A 45 2.09 -13.99 4.73
C THR A 45 2.90 -12.77 4.27
N LEU A 46 3.91 -12.35 5.04
CA LEU A 46 4.83 -11.28 4.66
C LEU A 46 5.53 -11.55 3.32
N LYS A 47 6.07 -12.75 3.12
CA LYS A 47 6.77 -13.12 1.87
C LYS A 47 5.90 -12.89 0.64
N GLU A 48 4.61 -13.19 0.74
CA GLU A 48 3.69 -13.08 -0.38
C GLU A 48 3.25 -11.62 -0.62
N THR A 49 3.06 -10.85 0.45
CA THR A 49 2.45 -9.51 0.38
C THR A 49 3.47 -8.39 0.22
N ILE A 50 4.72 -8.60 0.61
CA ILE A 50 5.78 -7.58 0.63
C ILE A 50 5.93 -6.81 -0.69
N SER A 51 5.69 -7.48 -1.82
CA SER A 51 5.83 -6.85 -3.13
C SER A 51 4.74 -5.83 -3.50
N VAL A 52 3.62 -5.83 -2.78
CA VAL A 52 2.43 -5.03 -3.10
C VAL A 52 2.08 -4.04 -1.98
N LEU A 53 2.68 -4.20 -0.81
CA LEU A 53 2.29 -3.41 0.36
C LEU A 53 2.86 -1.98 0.33
N PRO A 54 2.05 -0.98 0.72
CA PRO A 54 2.53 0.38 0.91
C PRO A 54 3.44 0.49 2.15
N ILE A 55 4.35 1.46 2.13
CA ILE A 55 5.32 1.73 3.22
C ILE A 55 4.94 2.93 4.10
N TYR A 56 3.73 3.44 3.94
CA TYR A 56 3.28 4.69 4.58
C TYR A 56 2.73 4.49 6.00
N LEU A 57 2.52 3.23 6.44
CA LEU A 57 2.09 2.95 7.81
C LEU A 57 3.25 3.07 8.81
N PRO A 58 2.99 3.50 10.04
CA PRO A 58 3.92 3.32 11.15
C PRO A 58 4.25 1.83 11.36
N GLU A 59 5.52 1.53 11.64
CA GLU A 59 6.01 0.15 11.80
C GLU A 59 5.22 -0.65 12.83
N GLN A 60 4.90 -0.05 13.99
CA GLN A 60 4.15 -0.70 15.07
C GLN A 60 2.71 -1.04 14.67
N GLU A 61 2.03 -0.12 13.99
CA GLU A 61 0.65 -0.33 13.55
C GLU A 61 0.57 -1.41 12.48
N PHE A 62 1.54 -1.43 11.55
CA PHE A 62 1.66 -2.50 10.57
C PHE A 62 1.85 -3.87 11.25
N ILE A 63 2.72 -3.95 12.26
CA ILE A 63 2.97 -5.17 13.02
C ILE A 63 1.70 -5.63 13.74
N ASP A 64 0.99 -4.73 14.41
CA ASP A 64 -0.26 -5.04 15.10
C ASP A 64 -1.34 -5.56 14.14
N LEU A 65 -1.46 -4.94 12.96
CA LEU A 65 -2.36 -5.41 11.90
C LEU A 65 -1.98 -6.82 11.41
N LEU A 66 -0.69 -7.07 11.23
CA LEU A 66 -0.17 -8.37 10.81
C LEU A 66 -0.50 -9.46 11.85
N PHE A 67 -0.24 -9.20 13.13
CA PHE A 67 -0.57 -10.13 14.21
C PHE A 67 -2.08 -10.39 14.29
N ARG A 68 -2.90 -9.33 14.27
CA ARG A 68 -4.35 -9.44 14.32
C ARG A 68 -4.91 -10.22 13.12
N PHE A 69 -4.33 -10.02 11.94
CA PHE A 69 -4.71 -10.75 10.74
C PHE A 69 -4.41 -12.24 10.86
N VAL A 70 -3.18 -12.59 11.27
CA VAL A 70 -2.77 -13.99 11.43
C VAL A 70 -3.57 -14.68 12.51
N ASP A 71 -3.86 -14.01 13.63
CA ASP A 71 -4.69 -14.57 14.70
C ASP A 71 -6.11 -14.88 14.20
N LYS A 72 -6.76 -13.88 13.57
CA LYS A 72 -8.12 -13.99 13.04
C LYS A 72 -8.26 -15.06 11.95
N HIS A 73 -7.26 -15.21 11.08
CA HIS A 73 -7.29 -16.14 9.94
C HIS A 73 -6.43 -17.39 10.14
N SER A 74 -5.95 -17.64 11.36
CA SER A 74 -5.01 -18.71 11.70
C SER A 74 -5.44 -20.09 11.19
N THR A 75 -6.70 -20.48 11.43
CA THR A 75 -7.27 -21.76 10.99
C THR A 75 -7.36 -21.87 9.47
N HIS A 76 -7.67 -20.77 8.78
CA HIS A 76 -7.80 -20.77 7.33
C HIS A 76 -6.43 -20.86 6.65
N ILE A 77 -5.43 -20.15 7.18
CA ILE A 77 -4.04 -20.25 6.75
C ILE A 77 -3.54 -21.69 6.96
N ASP A 78 -3.81 -22.32 8.11
CA ASP A 78 -3.44 -23.72 8.35
C ASP A 78 -4.07 -24.66 7.34
N LYS A 79 -5.37 -24.50 7.07
CA LYS A 79 -6.08 -25.33 6.09
C LYS A 79 -5.44 -25.24 4.70
N ILE A 80 -4.97 -24.06 4.29
CA ILE A 80 -4.29 -23.89 3.00
C ILE A 80 -2.88 -24.48 3.06
N ILE A 81 -2.09 -24.20 4.10
CA ILE A 81 -0.71 -24.72 4.20
C ILE A 81 -0.69 -26.25 4.19
N TYR A 82 -1.66 -26.89 4.81
CA TYR A 82 -1.79 -28.35 4.85
C TYR A 82 -2.62 -28.94 3.68
N SER A 83 -3.12 -28.12 2.75
CA SER A 83 -3.83 -28.63 1.58
C SER A 83 -2.87 -29.15 0.52
N ALA A 84 -3.31 -30.16 -0.24
CA ALA A 84 -2.55 -30.65 -1.39
C ALA A 84 -2.39 -29.57 -2.48
N GLU A 85 -3.31 -28.61 -2.54
CA GLU A 85 -3.27 -27.50 -3.50
C GLU A 85 -2.05 -26.61 -3.29
N PHE A 86 -1.62 -26.40 -2.04
CA PHE A 86 -0.43 -25.58 -1.76
C PHE A 86 0.86 -26.22 -2.28
N VAL A 87 0.94 -27.55 -2.29
CA VAL A 87 2.08 -28.30 -2.84
C VAL A 87 2.16 -28.13 -4.35
N VAL A 88 1.01 -28.09 -5.03
CA VAL A 88 0.92 -27.95 -6.49
C VAL A 88 1.02 -26.49 -6.92
N SER A 89 0.46 -25.57 -6.14
CA SER A 89 0.33 -24.15 -6.47
C SER A 89 0.67 -23.29 -5.25
N PRO A 90 1.90 -22.74 -5.17
CA PRO A 90 2.33 -21.90 -4.05
C PRO A 90 1.60 -20.56 -3.97
N THR A 91 0.77 -20.22 -4.98
CA THR A 91 -0.08 -19.02 -5.03
C THR A 91 -1.43 -19.21 -4.36
N ALA A 92 -1.75 -20.38 -3.80
CA ALA A 92 -3.02 -20.63 -3.14
C ALA A 92 -3.26 -19.68 -1.94
N LEU A 93 -2.19 -19.20 -1.33
CA LEU A 93 -2.25 -18.29 -0.19
C LEU A 93 -2.69 -16.86 -0.58
N LYS A 94 -2.50 -16.45 -1.85
CA LYS A 94 -2.89 -15.14 -2.40
C LYS A 94 -4.30 -14.71 -2.06
N GLN A 95 -5.25 -15.66 -2.07
CA GLN A 95 -6.65 -15.34 -1.81
C GLN A 95 -6.85 -14.79 -0.40
N ILE A 96 -6.18 -15.38 0.59
CA ILE A 96 -6.23 -14.92 1.97
C ILE A 96 -5.37 -13.67 2.14
N THR A 97 -4.14 -13.67 1.60
CA THR A 97 -3.22 -12.55 1.79
C THR A 97 -3.67 -11.27 1.09
N ASN A 98 -4.50 -11.34 0.05
CA ASN A 98 -5.17 -10.17 -0.53
C ASN A 98 -6.07 -9.45 0.48
N VAL A 99 -6.72 -10.18 1.40
CA VAL A 99 -7.53 -9.57 2.48
C VAL A 99 -6.65 -8.77 3.44
N PHE A 100 -5.42 -9.25 3.69
CA PHE A 100 -4.44 -8.50 4.48
C PHE A 100 -3.99 -7.23 3.76
N VAL A 101 -3.67 -7.33 2.46
CA VAL A 101 -3.29 -6.16 1.65
C VAL A 101 -4.41 -5.11 1.68
N GLN A 102 -5.65 -5.53 1.51
CA GLN A 102 -6.80 -4.63 1.60
C GLN A 102 -6.88 -3.94 2.97
N ALA A 103 -6.71 -4.69 4.07
CA ALA A 103 -6.74 -4.10 5.41
C ALA A 103 -5.61 -3.07 5.64
N VAL A 104 -4.42 -3.31 5.08
CA VAL A 104 -3.31 -2.35 5.15
C VAL A 104 -3.60 -1.11 4.29
N VAL A 105 -4.18 -1.29 3.10
CA VAL A 105 -4.57 -0.17 2.23
C VAL A 105 -5.68 0.66 2.87
N ASP A 106 -6.68 0.04 3.47
CA ASP A 106 -7.74 0.74 4.19
C ASP A 106 -7.16 1.56 5.35
N ALA A 107 -6.20 0.99 6.09
CA ALA A 107 -5.48 1.72 7.14
C ALA A 107 -4.67 2.90 6.56
N THR A 108 -3.95 2.72 5.44
CA THR A 108 -3.25 3.85 4.79
C THR A 108 -4.22 4.95 4.40
N MET A 109 -5.39 4.61 3.89
CA MET A 109 -6.38 5.60 3.43
C MET A 109 -6.92 6.41 4.62
N VAL A 110 -7.19 5.77 5.74
CA VAL A 110 -7.61 6.47 6.98
C VAL A 110 -6.53 7.46 7.45
N HIS A 111 -5.25 7.09 7.32
CA HIS A 111 -4.13 7.97 7.67
C HIS A 111 -3.94 9.12 6.68
N TYR A 112 -4.25 8.88 5.41
CA TYR A 112 -4.29 9.91 4.37
C TYR A 112 -5.41 10.92 4.63
N ASP A 113 -6.63 10.45 4.92
CA ASP A 113 -7.79 11.29 5.22
C ASP A 113 -7.57 12.16 6.48
N LYS A 114 -6.81 11.65 7.45
CA LYS A 114 -6.41 12.40 8.66
C LYS A 114 -5.28 13.41 8.41
N GLY A 115 -4.73 13.47 7.20
CA GLY A 115 -3.63 14.37 6.84
C GLY A 115 -2.28 13.99 7.47
N SER A 116 -2.13 12.75 7.94
CA SER A 116 -0.92 12.27 8.61
C SER A 116 0.12 11.65 7.68
N ILE A 117 -0.27 11.36 6.43
CA ILE A 117 0.62 10.89 5.37
C ILE A 117 0.89 12.06 4.42
N ASP A 118 2.05 12.68 4.57
CA ASP A 118 2.57 13.61 3.57
C ASP A 118 3.06 12.79 2.37
N THR A 119 2.25 12.78 1.31
CA THR A 119 2.53 12.00 0.09
C THR A 119 3.55 12.69 -0.82
N GLY A 120 4.15 13.79 -0.37
CA GLY A 120 4.91 14.69 -1.22
C GLY A 120 3.94 15.47 -2.09
N GLU A 121 3.82 16.77 -1.81
CA GLU A 121 3.08 17.80 -2.53
C GLU A 121 2.10 17.31 -3.62
N GLN A 122 0.79 17.47 -3.35
CA GLN A 122 -0.19 17.59 -4.41
C GLN A 122 0.24 18.75 -5.32
N THR A 123 0.89 18.43 -6.43
CA THR A 123 1.12 19.38 -7.51
C THR A 123 -0.24 19.66 -8.15
N PHE A 124 -0.92 20.68 -7.63
CA PHE A 124 -2.06 21.29 -8.31
C PHE A 124 -1.54 21.84 -9.64
N HIS A 125 -1.58 21.02 -10.69
CA HIS A 125 -1.44 21.51 -12.05
C HIS A 125 -2.70 22.31 -12.38
N ARG A 126 -2.67 23.61 -12.05
CA ARG A 126 -3.64 24.56 -12.57
C ARG A 126 -3.43 24.65 -14.07
N VAL A 127 -4.20 23.87 -14.82
CA VAL A 127 -4.25 23.97 -16.28
C VAL A 127 -5.00 25.26 -16.62
N SER A 128 -4.29 26.38 -16.65
CA SER A 128 -4.75 27.56 -17.37
C SER A 128 -4.48 27.31 -18.85
N TRP A 129 -5.54 27.14 -19.63
CA TRP A 129 -5.47 27.12 -21.09
C TRP A 129 -4.74 28.39 -21.61
N PRO A 130 -3.78 28.28 -22.54
CA PRO A 130 -3.00 29.43 -23.02
C PRO A 130 -3.72 30.18 -24.14
N TYR A 131 -5.02 30.45 -23.96
CA TYR A 131 -5.80 31.27 -24.90
C TYR A 131 -6.71 32.22 -24.14
N TYR A 132 -6.12 33.02 -23.25
CA TYR A 132 -6.58 34.40 -23.13
C TYR A 132 -5.50 35.24 -23.81
N ASP A 133 -5.44 35.09 -25.13
CA ASP A 133 -5.00 36.20 -25.97
C ASP A 133 -6.06 37.28 -25.74
N ASP A 134 -5.67 38.52 -25.45
CA ASP A 134 -6.55 39.70 -25.34
C ASP A 134 -7.18 40.07 -26.71
N SER A 135 -7.40 39.08 -27.58
CA SER A 135 -7.90 39.16 -28.94
C SER A 135 -8.91 38.03 -29.16
N PHE A 136 -9.96 38.02 -28.33
CA PHE A 136 -11.14 37.20 -28.61
C PHE A 136 -11.91 37.86 -29.78
N PRO A 137 -12.12 37.18 -30.91
CA PRO A 137 -12.51 37.83 -32.18
C PRO A 137 -14.00 38.22 -32.28
N TYR A 138 -14.73 38.20 -31.18
CA TYR A 138 -16.03 38.85 -31.10
C TYR A 138 -15.79 40.22 -30.48
N ILE A 139 -15.55 41.21 -31.34
CA ILE A 139 -15.95 42.58 -31.01
C ILE A 139 -17.47 42.48 -30.85
N ASP A 140 -17.98 42.78 -29.65
CA ASP A 140 -19.41 43.08 -29.52
C ASP A 140 -19.62 44.34 -30.36
N ASP A 141 -20.09 44.14 -31.59
CA ASP A 141 -20.41 45.17 -32.58
C ASP A 141 -21.74 45.86 -32.21
N ASP A 142 -21.95 46.12 -30.92
CA ASP A 142 -23.15 46.76 -30.35
C ASP A 142 -22.84 48.20 -29.87
N ASP A 143 -21.97 48.91 -30.60
CA ASP A 143 -21.78 50.37 -30.47
C ASP A 143 -21.65 51.03 -31.86
N VAL A 144 -22.55 50.67 -32.78
CA VAL A 144 -22.90 51.56 -33.90
C VAL A 144 -23.91 52.58 -33.37
N GLU A 145 -23.39 53.72 -32.92
CA GLU A 145 -24.17 54.94 -32.73
C GLU A 145 -24.81 55.33 -34.08
N ASP A 146 -26.13 55.18 -34.19
CA ASP A 146 -26.93 55.81 -35.25
C ASP A 146 -26.90 57.34 -35.08
N GLU A 147 -25.92 58.01 -35.69
CA GLU A 147 -25.99 59.44 -36.01
C GLU A 147 -26.16 59.61 -37.53
N ASP A 148 -27.41 59.79 -37.97
CA ASP A 148 -27.73 60.40 -39.27
C ASP A 148 -28.73 61.55 -39.07
N ASP A 149 -28.34 62.70 -39.61
CA ASP A 149 -29.03 64.00 -39.70
C ASP A 149 -30.06 64.02 -40.86
#